data_AF-A0A7J0AKN2-F1
#
_entry.id   AF-A0A7J0AKN2-F1
#
_cell.length_a   1.000
_cell.length_b   1.000
_cell.length_c   1.000
_cell.angle_alpha   90.00
_cell.angle_beta   90.00
_cell.angle_gamma   90.00
#
_symmetry.space_group_name_H-M   'P 1'
#
loop_
_entity.id
_entity.type
_entity.pdbx_description
1 polymer ?
#
loop_
_entity_poly.entity_id
_entity_poly.type
_entity_poly.pdbx_seq_one_letter_code
_entity_poly.pdbx_strand_id
1 'polypeptide(L)'
;MNRSREIIEIFNDVVKATADGCTIVVSSRNGETHEMECPEINYVFGNSQYVKDHLDELSKTPKGNDMKFPLIALFCPFEERRNNPEYFSKATVNVLIACPTSKEWSNEERLERSFRNILRPIYNRLLEALKEDGRIDFGYEEVIRHKYSENYSYGRYGAHTDTGEQVSEPIDAINISNLELTVTNQTCR
;
A
#
# COMPACT_ATOMS: atom_id res chain seq x y z
N MET A 1 26.36 -0.87 -0.91
CA MET A 1 25.66 -0.28 -2.07
C MET A 1 24.90 0.94 -1.58
N ASN A 2 25.00 2.09 -2.24
CA ASN A 2 24.15 3.23 -1.90
C ASN A 2 22.71 2.89 -2.27
N ARG A 3 21.78 3.03 -1.31
CA ARG A 3 20.34 2.90 -1.56
C ARG A 3 19.87 4.10 -2.39
N SER A 4 18.91 3.87 -3.28
CA SER A 4 18.36 4.93 -4.13
C SER A 4 17.62 6.00 -3.34
N ARG A 5 17.51 7.20 -3.92
CA ARG A 5 16.76 8.34 -3.38
C ARG A 5 15.51 8.67 -4.19
N GLU A 6 15.25 7.92 -5.26
CA GLU A 6 14.04 8.08 -6.06
C GLU A 6 12.84 7.49 -5.30
N ILE A 7 11.76 8.24 -5.17
CA ILE A 7 10.62 7.90 -4.30
C ILE A 7 10.02 6.53 -4.64
N ILE A 8 9.93 6.18 -5.93
CA ILE A 8 9.41 4.88 -6.38
C ILE A 8 10.27 3.73 -5.83
N GLU A 9 11.59 3.89 -5.80
CA GLU A 9 12.53 2.88 -5.33
C GLU A 9 12.59 2.86 -3.80
N ILE A 10 12.48 4.03 -3.14
CA ILE A 10 12.34 4.11 -1.68
C ILE A 10 11.09 3.34 -1.24
N PHE A 11 9.94 3.57 -1.89
CA PHE A 11 8.69 2.88 -1.57
C PHE A 11 8.80 1.36 -1.76
N ASN A 12 9.48 0.90 -2.81
CA ASN A 12 9.71 -0.54 -3.00
C ASN A 12 10.45 -1.16 -1.80
N ASP A 13 11.50 -0.51 -1.31
CA ASP A 13 12.24 -0.99 -0.14
C ASP A 13 11.38 -0.94 1.14
N VAL A 14 10.62 0.13 1.32
CA VAL A 14 9.70 0.31 2.45
C VAL A 14 8.61 -0.78 2.45
N VAL A 15 8.03 -1.09 1.29
CA VAL A 15 6.99 -2.14 1.17
C VAL A 15 7.57 -3.52 1.50
N LYS A 16 8.80 -3.81 1.07
CA LYS A 16 9.48 -5.05 1.47
C LYS A 16 9.67 -5.12 2.99
N ALA A 17 10.16 -4.04 3.59
CA ALA A 17 10.30 -3.96 5.05
C ALA A 17 8.95 -4.03 5.78
N THR A 18 7.86 -3.57 5.15
CA THR A 18 6.51 -3.64 5.73
C THR A 18 6.05 -5.07 5.94
N ALA A 19 6.47 -6.02 5.09
CA ALA A 19 6.13 -7.43 5.30
C ALA A 19 6.85 -8.00 6.54
N ASP A 20 8.07 -7.53 6.83
CA ASP A 20 8.88 -8.00 7.96
C ASP A 20 8.29 -7.51 9.29
N GLY A 21 7.84 -8.44 10.15
CA GLY A 21 7.27 -8.11 11.46
C GLY A 21 5.82 -7.62 11.42
N CYS A 22 5.14 -7.80 10.29
CA CYS A 22 3.70 -7.61 10.17
C CYS A 22 2.99 -8.94 10.43
N THR A 23 1.97 -8.93 11.29
CA THR A 23 1.15 -10.10 11.56
C THR A 23 -0.31 -9.80 11.24
N ILE A 24 -0.97 -10.72 10.53
CA ILE A 24 -2.36 -10.60 10.10
C ILE A 24 -3.17 -11.83 10.53
N VAL A 25 -4.49 -11.66 10.58
CA VAL A 25 -5.41 -12.75 10.89
C VAL A 25 -6.22 -13.08 9.64
N VAL A 26 -6.07 -14.30 9.13
CA VAL A 26 -6.81 -14.74 7.94
C VAL A 26 -7.92 -15.69 8.36
N SER A 27 -9.11 -15.49 7.78
CA SER A 27 -10.24 -16.39 8.00
C SER A 27 -10.33 -17.45 6.91
N SER A 28 -10.34 -18.71 7.32
CA SER A 28 -10.61 -19.86 6.47
C SER A 28 -12.08 -19.91 6.03
N ARG A 29 -12.38 -20.69 4.98
CA ARG A 29 -13.76 -20.86 4.46
C ARG A 29 -14.73 -21.48 5.47
N ASN A 30 -14.23 -22.20 6.47
CA ASN A 30 -14.99 -22.79 7.58
C ASN A 30 -15.24 -21.79 8.73
N GLY A 31 -14.72 -20.57 8.64
CA GLY A 31 -14.85 -19.53 9.68
C GLY A 31 -13.77 -19.56 10.76
N GLU A 32 -12.82 -20.51 10.70
CA GLU A 32 -11.66 -20.50 11.60
C GLU A 32 -10.70 -19.37 11.24
N THR A 33 -10.19 -18.68 12.25
CA THR A 33 -9.21 -17.61 12.08
C THR A 33 -7.84 -18.09 12.51
N HIS A 34 -6.82 -17.80 11.71
CA HIS A 34 -5.43 -18.11 12.04
C HIS A 34 -4.59 -16.87 11.90
N GLU A 35 -3.74 -16.65 12.89
CA GLU A 35 -2.72 -15.61 12.87
C GLU A 35 -1.52 -16.10 12.06
N MET A 36 -0.98 -15.24 11.21
CA MET A 36 0.20 -15.54 10.40
C MET A 36 1.01 -14.28 10.12
N GLU A 37 2.32 -14.45 9.90
CA GLU A 37 3.17 -13.40 9.35
C GLU A 37 2.62 -12.93 8.00
N CYS A 38 2.76 -11.64 7.73
CA CYS A 38 2.34 -11.05 6.47
C CYS A 38 3.12 -11.70 5.32
N PRO A 39 2.42 -12.19 4.28
CA PRO A 39 3.09 -12.67 3.09
C PRO A 39 3.79 -11.50 2.39
N GLU A 40 4.60 -11.82 1.38
CA GLU A 40 5.21 -10.81 0.52
C GLU A 40 4.13 -9.86 -0.03
N ILE A 41 4.31 -8.56 0.20
CA ILE A 41 3.38 -7.53 -0.23
C ILE A 41 3.70 -7.16 -1.68
N ASN A 42 2.72 -7.29 -2.57
CA ASN A 42 2.85 -6.86 -3.95
C ASN A 42 3.00 -5.34 -4.01
N TYR A 43 4.06 -4.85 -4.65
CA TYR A 43 4.28 -3.42 -4.86
C TYR A 43 4.12 -3.06 -6.33
N VAL A 44 3.24 -2.10 -6.61
CA VAL A 44 3.00 -1.57 -7.95
C VAL A 44 3.04 -0.05 -7.91
N PHE A 45 3.60 0.57 -8.94
CA PHE A 45 3.51 2.02 -9.13
C PHE A 45 2.93 2.33 -10.50
N GLY A 46 2.08 3.36 -10.60
CA GLY A 46 1.40 3.71 -11.85
C GLY A 46 0.06 4.39 -11.62
N ASN A 47 -0.67 4.69 -12.70
CA ASN A 47 -2.05 5.13 -12.57
C ASN A 47 -2.98 3.94 -12.27
N SER A 48 -4.25 4.22 -11.99
CA SER A 48 -5.25 3.19 -11.66
C SER A 48 -5.40 2.13 -12.76
N GLN A 49 -5.31 2.52 -14.04
CA GLN A 49 -5.33 1.58 -15.17
C GLN A 49 -4.15 0.62 -15.16
N TYR A 50 -2.94 1.12 -14.94
CA TYR A 50 -1.74 0.28 -14.87
C TYR A 50 -1.82 -0.72 -13.72
N VAL A 51 -2.30 -0.29 -12.55
CA VAL A 51 -2.51 -1.19 -11.40
C VAL A 51 -3.50 -2.29 -11.74
N LYS A 52 -4.62 -1.96 -12.40
CA LYS A 52 -5.59 -2.95 -12.88
C LYS A 52 -4.94 -3.94 -13.85
N ASP A 53 -4.28 -3.45 -14.89
CA ASP A 53 -3.68 -4.29 -15.93
C ASP A 53 -2.60 -5.23 -15.35
N HIS A 54 -1.86 -4.76 -14.34
CA HIS A 54 -0.90 -5.58 -13.60
C HIS A 54 -1.58 -6.72 -12.82
N LEU A 55 -2.69 -6.44 -12.13
CA LEU A 55 -3.47 -7.47 -11.42
C LEU A 55 -4.10 -8.47 -12.39
N ASP A 56 -4.58 -8.00 -13.54
CA ASP A 56 -5.14 -8.84 -14.60
C ASP A 56 -4.07 -9.78 -15.18
N GLU A 57 -2.84 -9.30 -15.38
CA GLU A 57 -1.71 -10.12 -15.83
C GLU A 57 -1.35 -11.21 -14.82
N LEU A 58 -1.24 -10.86 -13.54
CA LEU A 58 -0.95 -11.82 -12.48
C LEU A 58 -2.03 -12.91 -12.37
N SER A 59 -3.29 -12.55 -12.64
CA SER A 59 -4.43 -13.48 -12.62
C SER A 59 -4.37 -14.56 -13.70
N LYS A 60 -3.51 -14.42 -14.73
CA LYS A 60 -3.40 -15.41 -15.82
C LYS A 60 -2.71 -16.70 -15.40
N THR A 61 -2.01 -16.73 -14.26
CA THR A 61 -1.31 -17.92 -13.77
C THR A 61 -1.64 -18.21 -12.31
N PRO A 62 -1.67 -19.49 -11.88
CA PRO A 62 -1.91 -19.81 -10.46
C PRO A 62 -0.91 -19.14 -9.52
N LYS A 63 0.39 -19.18 -9.88
CA LYS A 63 1.44 -18.55 -9.08
C LYS A 63 1.29 -17.02 -9.01
N GLY A 64 0.99 -16.37 -10.14
CA GLY A 64 0.77 -14.93 -10.15
C GLY A 64 -0.45 -14.54 -9.33
N ASN A 65 -1.51 -15.36 -9.37
CA ASN A 65 -2.72 -15.15 -8.61
C ASN A 65 -2.46 -15.12 -7.09
N ASP A 66 -1.60 -16.01 -6.60
CA ASP A 66 -1.21 -16.08 -5.18
C ASP A 66 -0.35 -14.88 -4.74
N MET A 67 0.29 -14.18 -5.68
CA MET A 67 1.16 -13.02 -5.42
C MET A 67 0.44 -11.68 -5.50
N LYS A 68 -0.86 -11.63 -5.84
CA LYS A 68 -1.55 -10.35 -6.06
C LYS A 68 -1.72 -9.54 -4.80
N PHE A 69 -1.98 -10.21 -3.69
CA PHE A 69 -2.40 -9.58 -2.45
C PHE A 69 -1.63 -10.14 -1.25
N PRO A 70 -1.42 -9.32 -0.20
CA PRO A 70 -1.80 -7.91 -0.09
C PRO A 70 -1.02 -7.02 -1.07
N LEU A 71 -1.67 -5.95 -1.54
CA LEU A 71 -1.13 -5.01 -2.52
C LEU A 71 -0.90 -3.65 -1.86
N ILE A 72 0.26 -3.04 -2.15
CA ILE A 72 0.49 -1.62 -1.93
C ILE A 72 0.76 -0.96 -3.30
N ALA A 73 -0.12 -0.05 -3.71
CA ALA A 73 0.01 0.69 -4.96
C ALA A 73 0.38 2.15 -4.71
N LEU A 74 1.46 2.63 -5.32
CA LEU A 74 1.87 4.04 -5.34
C LEU A 74 1.35 4.71 -6.62
N PHE A 75 0.45 5.68 -6.49
CA PHE A 75 -0.15 6.31 -7.66
C PHE A 75 0.74 7.37 -8.30
N CYS A 76 0.87 7.28 -9.62
CA CYS A 76 1.62 8.21 -10.47
C CYS A 76 0.72 8.86 -11.55
N PRO A 77 1.04 10.08 -12.03
CA PRO A 77 2.18 10.90 -11.64
C PRO A 77 1.98 11.62 -10.30
N PHE A 78 3.07 11.92 -9.61
CA PHE A 78 3.14 12.89 -8.52
C PHE A 78 4.25 13.89 -8.80
N GLU A 79 4.15 15.08 -8.21
CA GLU A 79 5.13 16.15 -8.41
C GLU A 79 6.20 16.12 -7.32
N GLU A 80 7.46 16.27 -7.73
CA GLU A 80 8.59 16.40 -6.83
C GLU A 80 9.19 17.81 -6.91
N ARG A 81 9.30 18.47 -5.76
CA ARG A 81 10.04 19.71 -5.61
C ARG A 81 11.49 19.40 -5.35
N ARG A 82 12.37 19.75 -6.29
CA ARG A 82 13.85 19.57 -6.20
C ARG A 82 14.59 20.91 -6.20
N ASN A 83 14.06 21.87 -5.45
CA ASN A 83 14.46 23.29 -5.51
C ASN A 83 15.03 23.84 -4.19
N ASN A 84 15.27 22.99 -3.18
CA ASN A 84 15.86 23.40 -1.91
C ASN A 84 17.12 22.53 -1.65
N PRO A 85 18.29 23.13 -1.33
CA PRO A 85 19.50 22.37 -0.99
C PRO A 85 19.44 21.61 0.34
N GLU A 86 18.43 21.80 1.20
CA GLU A 86 18.30 21.11 2.48
C GLU A 86 17.79 19.67 2.35
N TYR A 87 17.08 19.34 1.27
CA TYR A 87 16.54 18.01 0.99
C TYR A 87 16.81 17.59 -0.46
N PHE A 88 16.71 16.30 -0.76
CA PHE A 88 16.86 15.79 -2.11
C PHE A 88 15.62 16.11 -2.95
N SER A 89 14.44 15.74 -2.42
CA SER A 89 13.16 16.10 -3.00
C SER A 89 12.06 16.16 -1.94
N LYS A 90 11.00 16.90 -2.24
CA LYS A 90 9.77 16.87 -1.46
C LYS A 90 8.58 16.58 -2.36
N ALA A 91 7.73 15.63 -1.98
CA ALA A 91 6.59 15.20 -2.76
C ALA A 91 5.34 14.99 -1.90
N THR A 92 4.20 14.96 -2.57
CA THR A 92 2.93 14.55 -1.98
C THR A 92 2.38 13.42 -2.83
N VAL A 93 2.24 12.22 -2.25
CA VAL A 93 1.87 11.02 -2.98
C VAL A 93 0.55 10.44 -2.48
N ASN A 94 -0.07 9.61 -3.32
CA ASN A 94 -1.26 8.83 -2.96
C ASN A 94 -0.92 7.34 -3.02
N VAL A 95 -1.36 6.60 -2.01
CA VAL A 95 -1.07 5.17 -1.84
C VAL A 95 -2.37 4.42 -1.55
N LEU A 96 -2.51 3.24 -2.13
CA LEU A 96 -3.59 2.29 -1.84
C LEU A 96 -3.00 1.05 -1.18
N ILE A 97 -3.60 0.59 -0.08
CA ILE A 97 -3.35 -0.74 0.48
C ILE A 97 -4.61 -1.57 0.23
N ALA A 98 -4.49 -2.72 -0.43
CA ALA A 98 -5.63 -3.54 -0.81
C ALA A 98 -5.45 -5.02 -0.46
N CYS A 99 -6.58 -5.68 -0.16
CA CYS A 99 -6.66 -7.12 0.06
C CYS A 99 -7.89 -7.69 -0.70
N PRO A 100 -7.91 -9.00 -0.99
CA PRO A 100 -9.04 -9.60 -1.68
C PRO A 100 -10.24 -9.64 -0.71
N THR A 101 -11.45 -9.52 -1.26
CA THR A 101 -12.68 -9.58 -0.47
C THR A 101 -13.78 -10.34 -1.22
N SER A 102 -14.97 -10.39 -0.65
CA SER A 102 -16.17 -10.92 -1.29
C SER A 102 -17.23 -9.83 -1.45
N LYS A 103 -17.92 -9.84 -2.59
CA LYS A 103 -19.10 -8.97 -2.83
C LYS A 103 -20.24 -9.28 -1.86
N GLU A 104 -20.32 -10.54 -1.41
CA GLU A 104 -21.39 -11.05 -0.54
C GLU A 104 -21.23 -10.64 0.93
N TRP A 105 -20.04 -10.20 1.35
CA TRP A 105 -19.82 -9.81 2.74
C TRP A 105 -20.61 -8.55 3.11
N SER A 106 -21.17 -8.56 4.31
CA SER A 106 -21.68 -7.37 5.00
C SER A 106 -20.54 -6.41 5.35
N ASN A 107 -20.89 -5.18 5.73
CA ASN A 107 -19.86 -4.22 6.16
C ASN A 107 -19.23 -4.63 7.49
N GLU A 108 -19.99 -5.28 8.36
CA GLU A 108 -19.54 -5.84 9.63
C GLU A 108 -18.52 -6.96 9.39
N GLU A 109 -18.77 -7.85 8.43
CA GLU A 109 -17.82 -8.88 8.02
C GLU A 109 -16.56 -8.28 7.39
N ARG A 110 -16.70 -7.26 6.53
CA ARG A 110 -15.54 -6.55 5.94
C ARG A 110 -14.70 -5.86 7.01
N LEU A 111 -15.35 -5.18 7.96
CA LEU A 111 -14.67 -4.49 9.07
C LEU A 111 -13.78 -5.47 9.83
N GLU A 112 -14.29 -6.65 10.16
CA GLU A 112 -13.52 -7.65 10.88
C GLU A 112 -12.46 -8.31 9.99
N ARG A 113 -12.88 -8.91 8.88
CA ARG A 113 -12.04 -9.79 8.05
C ARG A 113 -10.98 -9.02 7.26
N SER A 114 -11.35 -7.89 6.66
CA SER A 114 -10.46 -7.11 5.79
C SER A 114 -9.76 -6.02 6.58
N PHE A 115 -10.51 -5.15 7.24
CA PHE A 115 -9.93 -3.92 7.82
C PHE A 115 -9.15 -4.19 9.10
N ARG A 116 -9.78 -4.77 10.13
CA ARG A 116 -9.15 -5.03 11.43
C ARG A 116 -8.03 -6.06 11.32
N ASN A 117 -8.28 -7.13 10.58
CA ASN A 117 -7.40 -8.29 10.58
C ASN A 117 -6.27 -8.24 9.54
N ILE A 118 -6.40 -7.45 8.47
CA ILE A 118 -5.42 -7.42 7.37
C ILE A 118 -4.94 -5.99 7.09
N LEU A 119 -5.82 -5.08 6.69
CA LEU A 119 -5.43 -3.79 6.15
C LEU A 119 -4.85 -2.84 7.21
N ARG A 120 -5.42 -2.78 8.42
CA ARG A 120 -4.92 -1.93 9.53
C ARG A 120 -3.54 -2.39 10.03
N PRO A 121 -3.27 -3.69 10.26
CA PRO A 121 -1.92 -4.16 10.57
C PRO A 121 -0.89 -3.74 9.52
N ILE A 122 -1.19 -3.95 8.23
CA ILE A 122 -0.29 -3.55 7.13
C ILE A 122 -0.10 -2.03 7.09
N TYR A 123 -1.17 -1.26 7.25
CA TYR A 123 -1.10 0.20 7.31
C TYR A 123 -0.19 0.69 8.45
N ASN A 124 -0.39 0.18 9.67
CA ASN A 124 0.42 0.56 10.82
C ASN A 124 1.89 0.22 10.60
N ARG A 125 2.16 -1.00 10.12
CA ARG A 125 3.52 -1.44 9.85
C ARG A 125 4.17 -0.64 8.71
N LEU A 126 3.41 -0.24 7.69
CA LEU A 126 3.90 0.63 6.61
C LEU A 126 4.37 1.99 7.14
N LEU A 127 3.62 2.57 8.07
CA LEU A 127 4.01 3.82 8.72
C LEU A 127 5.29 3.66 9.54
N GLU A 128 5.46 2.55 10.24
CA GLU A 128 6.70 2.24 10.96
C GLU A 128 7.88 2.06 9.99
N ALA A 129 7.69 1.28 8.93
CA ALA A 129 8.71 1.03 7.91
C ALA A 129 9.16 2.34 7.21
N LEU A 130 8.24 3.27 6.97
CA LEU A 130 8.55 4.60 6.45
C LEU A 130 9.50 5.38 7.38
N LYS A 131 9.28 5.32 8.71
CA LYS A 131 10.15 5.97 9.69
C LYS A 131 11.51 5.30 9.80
N GLU A 132 11.52 3.97 9.79
CA GLU A 132 12.73 3.15 9.91
C GLU A 132 13.65 3.27 8.69
N ASP A 133 13.12 3.62 7.53
CA ASP A 133 13.87 3.66 6.27
C ASP A 133 15.09 4.59 6.31
N GLY A 134 15.01 5.68 7.09
CA GLY A 134 16.09 6.64 7.32
C GLY A 134 16.38 7.60 6.15
N ARG A 135 15.86 7.35 4.94
CA ARG A 135 15.98 8.29 3.82
C ARG A 135 14.89 9.37 3.82
N ILE A 136 13.80 9.17 4.55
CA ILE A 136 12.67 10.10 4.62
C ILE A 136 12.70 10.83 5.97
N ASP A 137 12.58 12.15 5.91
CA ASP A 137 12.48 13.02 7.08
C ASP A 137 11.02 13.41 7.35
N PHE A 138 10.54 13.06 8.55
CA PHE A 138 9.23 13.42 9.07
C PHE A 138 9.28 14.56 10.11
N GLY A 139 10.46 15.15 10.33
CA GLY A 139 10.71 16.19 11.31
C GLY A 139 10.67 15.71 12.75
N TYR A 140 10.83 16.65 13.69
CA TYR A 140 10.95 16.37 15.13
C TYR A 140 9.74 15.69 15.77
N GLU A 141 8.54 15.93 15.25
CA GLU A 141 7.32 15.30 15.78
C GLU A 141 7.17 13.84 15.30
N GLU A 142 7.97 13.42 14.30
CA GLU A 142 7.88 12.13 13.63
C GLU A 142 6.45 11.79 13.17
N VAL A 143 5.65 12.81 12.85
CA VAL A 143 4.27 12.66 12.39
C VAL A 143 4.28 12.51 10.87
N ILE A 144 3.82 11.34 10.41
CA ILE A 144 3.62 11.08 8.99
C ILE A 144 2.33 11.78 8.56
N ARG A 145 2.44 12.94 7.91
CA ARG A 145 1.29 13.73 7.48
C ARG A 145 0.63 13.10 6.26
N HIS A 146 -0.61 12.67 6.42
CA HIS A 146 -1.46 12.12 5.37
C HIS A 146 -2.94 12.13 5.79
N LYS A 147 -3.83 11.87 4.84
CA LYS A 147 -5.24 11.54 5.08
C LYS A 147 -5.43 10.04 5.00
N TYR A 148 -6.29 9.52 5.86
CA TYR A 148 -6.64 8.10 5.96
C TYR A 148 -8.12 7.89 5.63
N SER A 149 -8.44 6.88 4.82
CA SER A 149 -9.82 6.49 4.51
C SER A 149 -9.95 4.99 4.25
N GLU A 150 -10.87 4.34 4.95
CA GLU A 150 -11.29 2.95 4.70
C GLU A 150 -12.42 2.91 3.67
N ASN A 151 -12.21 2.22 2.56
CA ASN A 151 -13.21 2.16 1.49
C ASN A 151 -13.97 0.83 1.50
N TYR A 152 -15.15 0.83 2.14
CA TYR A 152 -16.08 -0.31 2.16
C TYR A 152 -16.88 -0.48 0.85
N SER A 153 -16.83 0.52 -0.04
CA SER A 153 -17.62 0.53 -1.27
C SER A 153 -16.96 -0.30 -2.37
N TYR A 154 -15.63 -0.36 -2.42
CA TYR A 154 -14.90 -1.11 -3.47
C TYR A 154 -15.25 -2.60 -3.45
N GLY A 155 -15.30 -3.22 -2.28
CA GLY A 155 -15.63 -4.63 -2.17
C GLY A 155 -17.04 -4.97 -2.62
N ARG A 156 -17.98 -4.03 -2.47
CA ARG A 156 -19.40 -4.23 -2.79
C ARG A 156 -19.75 -3.86 -4.24
N TYR A 157 -19.30 -2.70 -4.68
CA TYR A 157 -19.68 -2.11 -5.98
C TYR A 157 -18.60 -2.31 -7.05
N GLY A 158 -17.39 -2.69 -6.66
CA GLY A 158 -16.21 -2.72 -7.50
C GLY A 158 -15.32 -1.51 -7.28
N ALA A 159 -14.01 -1.73 -7.36
CA ALA A 159 -13.05 -0.66 -7.59
C ALA A 159 -13.04 -0.34 -9.09
N HIS A 160 -13.01 0.95 -9.43
CA HIS A 160 -12.96 1.42 -10.80
C HIS A 160 -11.71 2.26 -11.03
N THR A 161 -11.13 2.14 -12.22
CA THR A 161 -10.07 3.03 -12.70
C THR A 161 -10.63 4.42 -13.03
N ASP A 162 -9.74 5.39 -13.25
CA ASP A 162 -10.12 6.75 -13.68
C ASP A 162 -10.84 6.76 -15.04
N THR A 163 -10.63 5.72 -15.86
CA THR A 163 -11.31 5.49 -17.14
C THR A 163 -12.66 4.77 -16.98
N GLY A 164 -13.02 4.38 -15.76
CA GLY A 164 -14.28 3.70 -15.42
C GLY A 164 -14.22 2.17 -15.50
N GLU A 165 -13.09 1.58 -15.87
CA GLU A 165 -12.96 0.12 -15.94
C GLU A 165 -12.97 -0.48 -14.54
N GLN A 166 -13.74 -1.55 -14.35
CA GLN A 166 -13.79 -2.26 -13.08
C GLN A 166 -12.54 -3.13 -12.92
N VAL A 167 -11.95 -3.13 -11.73
CA VAL A 167 -10.94 -4.11 -11.34
C VAL A 167 -11.61 -5.49 -11.34
N SER A 168 -10.98 -6.47 -11.99
CA SER A 168 -11.57 -7.79 -12.25
C SER A 168 -11.99 -8.53 -10.99
N GLU A 169 -11.33 -8.27 -9.86
CA GLU A 169 -11.62 -8.89 -8.57
C GLU A 169 -12.12 -7.87 -7.54
N PRO A 170 -13.04 -8.28 -6.65
CA PRO A 170 -13.46 -7.45 -5.53
C PRO A 170 -12.29 -7.25 -4.55
N ILE A 171 -12.03 -6.00 -4.19
CA ILE A 171 -11.02 -5.61 -3.20
C ILE A 171 -11.63 -4.74 -2.10
N ASP A 172 -11.12 -4.89 -0.88
CA ASP A 172 -11.26 -3.88 0.16
C ASP A 172 -9.94 -3.11 0.27
N ALA A 173 -10.00 -1.81 0.57
CA ALA A 173 -8.80 -1.00 0.56
C ALA A 173 -8.78 0.17 1.55
N ILE A 174 -7.57 0.53 1.98
CA ILE A 174 -7.25 1.77 2.67
C ILE A 174 -6.62 2.73 1.66
N ASN A 175 -7.17 3.94 1.58
CA ASN A 175 -6.60 5.04 0.82
C ASN A 175 -5.77 5.93 1.76
N ILE A 176 -4.50 6.10 1.43
CA ILE A 176 -3.60 7.08 2.04
C ILE A 176 -3.43 8.20 1.03
N SER A 177 -4.03 9.35 1.29
CA SER A 177 -3.98 10.48 0.37
C SER A 177 -3.16 11.62 0.95
N ASN A 178 -2.51 12.38 0.07
CA ASN A 178 -1.65 13.49 0.45
C ASN A 178 -0.55 13.11 1.44
N LEU A 179 0.09 11.96 1.24
CA LEU A 179 1.24 11.55 2.05
C LEU A 179 2.42 12.45 1.72
N GLU A 180 2.83 13.26 2.69
CA GLU A 180 3.98 14.15 2.55
C GLU A 180 5.29 13.39 2.77
N LEU A 181 6.17 13.43 1.77
CA LEU A 181 7.49 12.82 1.81
C LEU A 181 8.55 13.89 1.61
N THR A 182 9.50 13.97 2.55
CA THR A 182 10.70 14.78 2.39
C THR A 182 11.89 13.83 2.32
N VAL A 183 12.45 13.62 1.12
CA VAL A 183 13.61 12.75 0.94
C VAL A 183 14.86 13.53 1.33
N THR A 184 15.63 12.99 2.25
CA THR A 184 16.86 13.62 2.75
C THR A 184 17.96 13.61 1.70
N ASN A 185 18.89 14.55 1.83
CA ASN A 185 20.10 14.57 1.02
C ASN A 185 21.13 13.51 1.40
N GLN A 186 20.87 12.66 2.42
CA GLN A 186 21.86 11.92 3.20
C GLN A 186 23.05 11.39 2.38
N THR A 187 24.09 12.20 2.27
CA THR A 187 25.48 11.75 2.21
C THR A 187 25.90 11.51 3.65
N CYS A 188 25.61 10.33 4.19
CA CYS A 188 26.32 9.92 5.38
C CYS A 188 27.80 9.77 4.98
N ARG A 189 28.64 10.67 5.50
CA ARG A 189 30.08 10.50 5.64
C ARG A 189 30.36 9.58 6.82
#